data_AF-A0A418DGY2-F1
#
_entry.id   AF-A0A418DGY2-F1
#
_cell.length_a   1.000
_cell.length_b   1.000
_cell.length_c   1.000
_cell.angle_alpha   90.00
_cell.angle_beta   90.00
_cell.angle_gamma   90.00
#
_symmetry.space_group_name_H-M   'P 1'
#
loop_
_entity.id
_entity.type
_entity.pdbx_description
1 polymer ?
#
loop_
_entity_poly.entity_id
_entity_poly.type
_entity_poly.pdbx_seq_one_letter_code
_entity_poly.pdbx_strand_id
1 'polypeptide(L)'
;MAKAKGPALTSIKQRALQTLKRKKMYEQQRDSMAAQSFNIEQVSASFAIETAKDSLDTVSAMKSAATQLKAETKKFNFAELENVQDDMADMMDDMNEIQEILGRSYGVGQDIDESELEAELEGLEDEWAMEEAVAPQHAAPSYLATDLPAAPTGVKDKPTAAGVDEYGLPLAPVALRHMSKRKKGVSLDEKRERILKIYHDNLEVYNLKEVEKLGSKAGVVLQTIKDVNQALVDDNLVDTEKIGSGNYFWSFPSKVAQQRKRKLEDLEAKRSELKGKIESTKQAVAAQKSLRTDSDDRVVKLERLALLKSQIEEANRRMHVLSENDPDVLKKLGTARSCIHHLMLTLRCTL
;
A
#
# COMPACT_ATOMS: atom_id res chain seq x y z
N MET A 1 -12.64 20.72 -34.91
CA MET A 1 -14.12 20.87 -35.00
C MET A 1 -14.50 22.33 -34.71
N ALA A 2 -15.70 22.80 -35.05
CA ALA A 2 -16.07 24.20 -34.79
C ALA A 2 -16.09 24.51 -33.28
N LYS A 3 -15.45 25.62 -32.85
CA LYS A 3 -15.38 26.01 -31.44
C LYS A 3 -16.78 26.37 -30.90
N ALA A 4 -17.43 25.41 -30.24
CA ALA A 4 -18.67 25.63 -29.53
C ALA A 4 -18.47 26.73 -28.48
N LYS A 5 -19.42 27.68 -28.39
CA LYS A 5 -19.42 28.76 -27.39
C LYS A 5 -20.77 28.78 -26.67
N GLY A 6 -20.76 29.12 -25.38
CA GLY A 6 -21.96 29.03 -24.53
C GLY A 6 -22.22 27.62 -23.99
N PRO A 7 -23.47 27.27 -23.62
CA PRO A 7 -23.78 26.09 -22.80
C PRO A 7 -23.31 24.74 -23.36
N ALA A 8 -23.18 24.61 -24.68
CA ALA A 8 -22.62 23.41 -25.31
C ALA A 8 -21.15 23.18 -24.92
N LEU A 9 -20.35 24.24 -24.81
CA LEU A 9 -18.96 24.16 -24.33
C LEU A 9 -18.92 23.73 -22.86
N THR A 10 -19.81 24.26 -22.01
CA THR A 10 -19.91 23.86 -20.60
C THR A 10 -20.30 22.38 -20.44
N SER A 11 -21.23 21.89 -21.25
CA SER A 11 -21.60 20.46 -21.32
C SER A 11 -20.42 19.57 -21.76
N ILE A 12 -19.64 20.03 -22.73
CA ILE A 12 -18.44 19.32 -23.20
C ILE A 12 -17.33 19.36 -22.14
N LYS A 13 -17.04 20.50 -21.51
CA LYS A 13 -16.06 20.58 -20.40
C LYS A 13 -16.49 19.73 -19.20
N GLN A 14 -17.77 19.68 -18.83
CA GLN A 14 -18.26 18.76 -17.79
C GLN A 14 -18.07 17.28 -18.15
N ARG A 15 -18.27 16.90 -19.42
CA ARG A 15 -17.97 15.53 -19.90
C ARG A 15 -16.47 15.23 -19.93
N ALA A 16 -15.63 16.21 -20.28
CA ALA A 16 -14.18 16.10 -20.22
C ALA A 16 -13.71 15.91 -18.77
N LEU A 17 -14.15 16.76 -17.84
CA LEU A 17 -13.86 16.65 -16.40
C LEU A 17 -14.32 15.30 -15.81
N GLN A 18 -15.51 14.79 -16.16
CA GLN A 18 -15.94 13.45 -15.74
C GLN A 18 -15.07 12.32 -16.30
N THR A 19 -14.44 12.53 -17.47
CA THR A 19 -13.53 11.56 -18.09
C THR A 19 -12.12 11.64 -17.46
N LEU A 20 -11.62 12.86 -17.23
CA LEU A 20 -10.38 13.13 -16.50
C LEU A 20 -10.45 12.61 -15.04
N LYS A 21 -11.57 12.81 -14.33
CA LYS A 21 -11.80 12.21 -13.00
C LYS A 21 -11.63 10.69 -13.01
N ARG A 22 -12.16 10.01 -14.02
CA ARG A 22 -11.98 8.55 -14.18
C ARG A 22 -10.54 8.20 -14.52
N LYS A 23 -9.90 8.94 -15.43
CA LYS A 23 -8.49 8.76 -15.78
C LYS A 23 -7.60 8.88 -14.53
N LYS A 24 -7.70 9.99 -13.79
CA LYS A 24 -6.91 10.26 -12.58
C LYS A 24 -7.18 9.27 -11.45
N MET A 25 -8.42 8.80 -11.29
CA MET A 25 -8.76 7.69 -10.38
C MET A 25 -8.03 6.39 -10.76
N TYR A 26 -8.00 6.02 -12.04
CA TYR A 26 -7.27 4.82 -12.50
C TYR A 26 -5.76 5.00 -12.47
N GLU A 27 -5.23 6.21 -12.68
CA GLU A 27 -3.80 6.51 -12.55
C GLU A 27 -3.35 6.48 -11.09
N GLN A 28 -4.15 7.01 -10.15
CA GLN A 28 -3.89 6.87 -8.72
C GLN A 28 -3.95 5.41 -8.24
N GLN A 29 -4.85 4.59 -8.81
CA GLN A 29 -4.86 3.14 -8.58
C GLN A 29 -3.62 2.45 -9.18
N ARG A 30 -3.24 2.79 -10.42
CA ARG A 30 -2.01 2.31 -11.06
C ARG A 30 -0.78 2.64 -10.21
N ASP A 31 -0.68 3.86 -9.70
CA ASP A 31 0.50 4.33 -8.97
C ASP A 31 0.56 3.76 -7.54
N SER A 32 -0.60 3.52 -6.92
CA SER A 32 -0.69 2.71 -5.70
C SER A 32 -0.23 1.26 -5.94
N MET A 33 -0.70 0.62 -7.03
CA MET A 33 -0.24 -0.72 -7.41
C MET A 33 1.23 -0.75 -7.83
N ALA A 34 1.77 0.30 -8.43
CA ALA A 34 3.18 0.42 -8.79
C ALA A 34 4.06 0.61 -7.54
N ALA A 35 3.61 1.39 -6.55
CA ALA A 35 4.28 1.51 -5.25
C ALA A 35 4.21 0.19 -4.46
N GLN A 36 3.09 -0.53 -4.50
CA GLN A 36 2.99 -1.89 -3.96
C GLN A 36 3.93 -2.84 -4.69
N SER A 37 3.97 -2.81 -6.03
CA SER A 37 4.88 -3.60 -6.84
C SER A 37 6.35 -3.27 -6.54
N PHE A 38 6.72 -2.01 -6.32
CA PHE A 38 8.08 -1.62 -5.96
C PHE A 38 8.44 -2.08 -4.53
N ASN A 39 7.51 -2.00 -3.59
CA ASN A 39 7.71 -2.56 -2.24
C ASN A 39 7.84 -4.08 -2.30
N ILE A 40 7.04 -4.77 -3.12
CA ILE A 40 7.13 -6.22 -3.35
C ILE A 40 8.40 -6.58 -4.11
N GLU A 41 8.87 -5.78 -5.06
CA GLU A 41 10.13 -5.97 -5.79
C GLU A 41 11.34 -5.72 -4.90
N GLN A 42 11.31 -4.68 -4.05
CA GLN A 42 12.38 -4.42 -3.07
C GLN A 42 12.40 -5.49 -1.97
N VAL A 43 11.24 -5.90 -1.45
CA VAL A 43 11.15 -7.03 -0.51
C VAL A 43 11.58 -8.33 -1.18
N SER A 44 11.13 -8.64 -2.41
CA SER A 44 11.49 -9.90 -3.08
C SER A 44 12.91 -9.93 -3.62
N ALA A 45 13.53 -8.80 -3.99
CA ALA A 45 14.95 -8.73 -4.33
C ALA A 45 15.84 -8.87 -3.08
N SER A 46 15.49 -8.19 -1.98
CA SER A 46 16.15 -8.39 -0.69
C SER A 46 15.98 -9.82 -0.20
N PHE A 47 14.75 -10.33 -0.18
CA PHE A 47 14.40 -11.70 0.18
C PHE A 47 14.96 -12.74 -0.80
N ALA A 48 15.23 -12.44 -2.07
CA ALA A 48 15.91 -13.37 -2.98
C ALA A 48 17.42 -13.45 -2.68
N ILE A 49 18.06 -12.32 -2.32
CA ILE A 49 19.47 -12.31 -1.92
C ILE A 49 19.65 -12.90 -0.51
N GLU A 50 18.71 -12.64 0.39
CA GLU A 50 18.66 -13.19 1.74
C GLU A 50 18.28 -14.67 1.70
N THR A 51 17.20 -15.09 1.03
CA THR A 51 16.87 -16.50 0.77
C THR A 51 17.96 -17.22 -0.02
N ALA A 52 18.76 -16.57 -0.88
CA ALA A 52 19.91 -17.24 -1.50
C ALA A 52 21.04 -17.51 -0.50
N LYS A 53 21.28 -16.61 0.46
CA LYS A 53 22.24 -16.83 1.56
C LYS A 53 21.69 -17.82 2.59
N ASP A 54 20.44 -17.67 2.99
CA ASP A 54 19.74 -18.58 3.87
C ASP A 54 19.52 -19.93 3.18
N SER A 55 19.48 -20.02 1.85
CA SER A 55 19.55 -21.30 1.12
C SER A 55 20.95 -21.89 1.11
N LEU A 56 22.01 -21.08 1.05
CA LEU A 56 23.38 -21.56 1.22
C LEU A 56 23.60 -22.09 2.65
N ASP A 57 23.16 -21.31 3.64
CA ASP A 57 23.32 -21.62 5.05
C ASP A 57 22.35 -22.70 5.51
N THR A 58 21.11 -22.76 5.01
CA THR A 58 20.21 -23.92 5.22
C THR A 58 20.61 -25.13 4.41
N VAL A 59 21.27 -25.04 3.24
CA VAL A 59 21.90 -26.22 2.61
C VAL A 59 23.11 -26.69 3.42
N SER A 60 23.89 -25.78 4.02
CA SER A 60 24.98 -26.14 4.93
C SER A 60 24.44 -26.77 6.23
N ALA A 61 23.37 -26.19 6.78
CA ALA A 61 22.70 -26.66 7.98
C ALA A 61 21.99 -27.98 7.69
N MET A 62 21.23 -28.13 6.60
CA MET A 62 20.67 -29.39 6.10
C MET A 62 21.74 -30.42 5.78
N LYS A 63 22.97 -30.05 5.39
CA LYS A 63 24.05 -31.03 5.24
C LYS A 63 24.54 -31.56 6.59
N SER A 64 24.60 -30.70 7.61
CA SER A 64 24.89 -31.12 9.00
C SER A 64 23.71 -31.79 9.70
N ALA A 65 22.49 -31.37 9.36
CA ALA A 65 21.25 -31.88 9.88
C ALA A 65 20.85 -33.17 9.16
N ALA A 66 21.24 -33.42 7.91
CA ALA A 66 21.05 -34.71 7.26
C ALA A 66 22.03 -35.77 7.78
N THR A 67 23.22 -35.39 8.27
CA THR A 67 24.10 -36.32 8.97
C THR A 67 23.63 -36.58 10.41
N GLN A 68 23.12 -35.56 11.13
CA GLN A 68 22.47 -35.74 12.43
C GLN A 68 21.13 -36.49 12.32
N LEU A 69 20.27 -36.16 11.35
CA LEU A 69 18.98 -36.80 11.09
C LEU A 69 19.15 -38.22 10.57
N LYS A 70 20.27 -38.59 9.91
CA LYS A 70 20.64 -40.00 9.70
C LYS A 70 21.08 -40.76 10.97
N ALA A 71 21.36 -40.05 12.07
CA ALA A 71 21.57 -40.63 13.39
C ALA A 71 20.29 -40.62 14.26
N GLU A 72 19.42 -39.61 14.11
CA GLU A 72 18.16 -39.48 14.86
C GLU A 72 16.97 -40.21 14.20
N THR A 73 16.93 -40.41 12.87
CA THR A 73 15.95 -41.32 12.21
C THR A 73 16.15 -42.78 12.57
N LYS A 74 17.25 -43.13 13.24
CA LYS A 74 17.42 -44.44 13.89
C LYS A 74 16.80 -44.49 15.31
N LYS A 75 16.13 -43.43 15.75
CA LYS A 75 15.55 -43.28 17.09
C LYS A 75 14.10 -42.77 17.10
N PHE A 76 13.68 -41.98 16.10
CA PHE A 76 12.34 -41.39 16.05
C PHE A 76 11.31 -42.27 15.34
N ASN A 77 10.07 -42.21 15.83
CA ASN A 77 8.93 -42.97 15.31
C ASN A 77 8.15 -42.17 14.26
N PHE A 78 7.57 -42.89 13.29
CA PHE A 78 6.88 -42.31 12.13
C PHE A 78 5.69 -41.39 12.49
N ALA A 79 4.97 -41.69 13.57
CA ALA A 79 3.72 -41.00 13.94
C ALA A 79 3.86 -39.52 14.37
N GLU A 80 5.06 -39.06 14.73
CA GLU A 80 5.28 -37.62 15.02
C GLU A 80 5.58 -36.81 13.74
N LEU A 81 5.85 -37.47 12.61
CA LEU A 81 6.18 -36.82 11.34
C LEU A 81 4.93 -36.36 10.58
N GLU A 82 3.82 -37.08 10.68
CA GLU A 82 2.55 -36.74 10.04
C GLU A 82 1.98 -35.43 10.62
N ASN A 83 1.95 -35.28 11.95
CA ASN A 83 1.51 -34.03 12.61
C ASN A 83 2.31 -32.79 12.17
N VAL A 84 3.62 -32.94 11.97
CA VAL A 84 4.50 -31.82 11.52
C VAL A 84 4.30 -31.52 10.03
N GLN A 85 3.78 -32.47 9.25
CA GLN A 85 3.41 -32.25 7.86
C GLN A 85 2.08 -31.51 7.74
N ASP A 86 1.10 -31.81 8.58
CA ASP A 86 -0.18 -31.10 8.66
C ASP A 86 0.02 -29.65 9.20
N ASP A 87 0.76 -29.45 10.29
CA ASP A 87 1.14 -28.11 10.82
C ASP A 87 1.81 -27.23 9.74
N MET A 88 2.55 -27.84 8.81
CA MET A 88 3.23 -27.13 7.71
C MET A 88 2.31 -26.84 6.51
N ALA A 89 1.22 -27.59 6.34
CA ALA A 89 0.18 -27.28 5.36
C ALA A 89 -0.67 -26.09 5.83
N ASP A 90 -1.13 -26.13 7.08
CA ASP A 90 -1.93 -25.04 7.69
C ASP A 90 -1.18 -23.69 7.65
N MET A 91 0.13 -23.67 7.96
CA MET A 91 0.95 -22.45 7.86
C MET A 91 1.13 -21.90 6.44
N MET A 92 0.95 -22.71 5.40
CA MET A 92 1.00 -22.24 4.01
C MET A 92 -0.34 -21.63 3.58
N ASP A 93 -1.46 -22.21 4.01
CA ASP A 93 -2.79 -21.65 3.73
C ASP A 93 -3.08 -20.39 4.56
N ASP A 94 -2.63 -20.31 5.82
CA ASP A 94 -2.59 -19.06 6.61
C ASP A 94 -1.88 -17.93 5.84
N MET A 95 -0.74 -18.23 5.21
CA MET A 95 0.04 -17.24 4.45
C MET A 95 -0.63 -16.85 3.12
N ASN A 96 -1.41 -17.75 2.52
CA ASN A 96 -2.25 -17.43 1.36
C ASN A 96 -3.44 -16.53 1.76
N GLU A 97 -4.13 -16.81 2.87
CA GLU A 97 -5.23 -15.96 3.36
C GLU A 97 -4.71 -14.57 3.77
N ILE A 98 -3.54 -14.48 4.40
CA ILE A 98 -2.88 -13.20 4.69
C ILE A 98 -2.60 -12.39 3.41
N GLN A 99 -2.16 -13.04 2.32
CA GLN A 99 -1.97 -12.34 1.04
C GLN A 99 -3.29 -11.89 0.42
N GLU A 100 -4.37 -12.68 0.50
CA GLU A 100 -5.69 -12.24 0.02
C GLU A 100 -6.24 -11.07 0.86
N ILE A 101 -6.03 -11.09 2.18
CA ILE A 101 -6.43 -10.02 3.09
C ILE A 101 -5.65 -8.73 2.81
N LEU A 102 -4.33 -8.79 2.55
CA LEU A 102 -3.57 -7.61 2.11
C LEU A 102 -3.98 -7.13 0.71
N GLY A 103 -4.38 -8.04 -0.19
CA GLY A 103 -4.88 -7.71 -1.52
C GLY A 103 -6.24 -6.97 -1.53
N ARG A 104 -7.01 -7.01 -0.43
CA ARG A 104 -8.30 -6.33 -0.30
C ARG A 104 -8.13 -4.83 -0.03
N SER A 105 -7.74 -4.10 -1.08
CA SER A 105 -7.62 -2.63 -1.12
C SER A 105 -8.96 -1.91 -0.91
N TYR A 106 -9.39 -1.75 0.34
CA TYR A 106 -10.54 -0.94 0.72
C TYR A 106 -10.20 0.56 0.77
N GLY A 107 -10.95 1.36 0.00
CA GLY A 107 -11.19 2.78 0.31
C GLY A 107 -10.18 3.80 -0.21
N VAL A 108 -10.16 4.04 -1.53
CA VAL A 108 -9.77 5.37 -2.05
C VAL A 108 -10.94 6.33 -1.80
N GLY A 109 -10.73 7.37 -1.00
CA GLY A 109 -11.72 8.43 -0.75
C GLY A 109 -12.00 9.24 -2.02
N GLN A 110 -13.23 9.76 -2.19
CA GLN A 110 -13.67 10.37 -3.45
C GLN A 110 -13.25 11.85 -3.64
N ASP A 111 -12.37 12.36 -2.78
CA ASP A 111 -11.95 13.76 -2.75
C ASP A 111 -10.78 14.03 -3.73
N ILE A 112 -11.03 13.80 -5.03
CA ILE A 112 -10.14 14.28 -6.10
C ILE A 112 -10.49 15.75 -6.38
N ASP A 113 -9.53 16.66 -6.15
CA ASP A 113 -9.73 18.10 -6.27
C ASP A 113 -10.11 18.52 -7.70
N GLU A 114 -11.26 19.18 -7.86
CA GLU A 114 -11.77 19.61 -9.16
C GLU A 114 -10.90 20.70 -9.79
N SER A 115 -10.18 21.50 -9.00
CA SER A 115 -9.31 22.57 -9.48
C SER A 115 -7.99 22.04 -10.05
N GLU A 116 -7.45 20.97 -9.49
CA GLU A 116 -6.27 20.29 -10.02
C GLU A 116 -6.57 19.65 -11.40
N LEU A 117 -7.77 19.07 -11.54
CA LEU A 117 -8.29 18.52 -12.79
C LEU A 117 -8.62 19.59 -13.84
N GLU A 118 -9.05 20.78 -13.43
CA GLU A 118 -9.30 21.89 -14.35
C GLU A 118 -7.98 22.52 -14.85
N ALA A 119 -6.94 22.55 -14.02
CA ALA A 119 -5.58 22.92 -14.44
C ALA A 119 -4.94 21.89 -15.39
N GLU A 120 -5.11 20.59 -15.15
CA GLU A 120 -4.71 19.53 -16.09
C GLU A 120 -5.46 19.65 -17.43
N LEU A 121 -6.75 20.02 -17.40
CA LEU A 121 -7.55 20.24 -18.61
C LEU A 121 -7.11 21.49 -19.39
N GLU A 122 -6.70 22.56 -18.71
CA GLU A 122 -6.16 23.77 -19.34
C GLU A 122 -4.78 23.49 -19.97
N GLY A 123 -3.90 22.75 -19.28
CA GLY A 123 -2.62 22.30 -19.83
C GLY A 123 -2.77 21.42 -21.08
N LEU A 124 -3.80 20.56 -21.13
CA LEU A 124 -4.15 19.79 -22.33
C LEU A 124 -4.80 20.64 -23.43
N GLU A 125 -5.49 21.72 -23.11
CA GLU A 125 -6.01 22.68 -24.11
C GLU A 125 -4.85 23.45 -24.77
N ASP A 126 -3.79 23.78 -24.02
CA ASP A 126 -2.56 24.40 -24.52
C ASP A 126 -1.64 23.42 -25.27
N GLU A 127 -1.45 22.18 -24.79
CA GLU A 127 -0.66 21.15 -25.49
C GLU A 127 -1.28 20.80 -26.85
N TRP A 128 -2.60 20.64 -26.91
CA TRP A 128 -3.33 20.44 -28.16
C TRP A 128 -3.29 21.68 -29.07
N ALA A 129 -3.25 22.89 -28.52
CA ALA A 129 -3.05 24.11 -29.30
C ALA A 129 -1.63 24.21 -29.88
N MET A 130 -0.60 23.68 -29.20
CA MET A 130 0.74 23.51 -29.78
C MET A 130 0.74 22.46 -30.88
N GLU A 131 0.07 21.32 -30.72
CA GLU A 131 -0.03 20.28 -31.75
C GLU A 131 -0.76 20.82 -33.01
N GLU A 132 -1.91 21.51 -32.85
CA GLU A 132 -2.64 22.14 -33.97
C GLU A 132 -1.83 23.28 -34.63
N ALA A 133 -0.87 23.90 -33.93
CA ALA A 133 0.05 24.90 -34.49
C ALA A 133 1.25 24.29 -35.25
N VAL A 134 1.58 23.02 -35.01
CA VAL A 134 2.70 22.30 -35.68
C VAL A 134 2.20 21.37 -36.79
N ALA A 135 0.93 20.95 -36.75
CA ALA A 135 0.33 20.05 -37.72
C ALA A 135 0.14 20.70 -39.12
N PRO A 136 0.63 20.07 -40.21
CA PRO A 136 0.20 20.40 -41.56
C PRO A 136 -1.31 20.16 -41.72
N GLN A 137 -2.00 21.12 -42.34
CA GLN A 137 -3.45 21.04 -42.52
C GLN A 137 -3.84 19.80 -43.34
N HIS A 138 -4.81 19.04 -42.84
CA HIS A 138 -5.35 17.79 -43.42
C HIS A 138 -4.50 16.52 -43.29
N ALA A 139 -3.96 16.25 -42.10
CA ALA A 139 -3.99 14.89 -41.57
C ALA A 139 -5.18 14.74 -40.61
N ALA A 140 -6.33 14.25 -41.11
CA ALA A 140 -7.30 13.66 -40.20
C ALA A 140 -6.70 12.35 -39.63
N PRO A 141 -6.94 11.99 -38.36
CA PRO A 141 -6.68 10.61 -37.94
C PRO A 141 -7.49 9.69 -38.87
N SER A 142 -6.86 8.61 -39.34
CA SER A 142 -7.12 7.96 -40.65
C SER A 142 -8.55 7.46 -40.96
N TYR A 143 -9.51 7.65 -40.06
CA TYR A 143 -10.87 7.12 -40.09
C TYR A 143 -11.98 8.16 -40.41
N LEU A 144 -11.70 9.46 -40.54
CA LEU A 144 -12.74 10.49 -40.80
C LEU A 144 -12.32 11.66 -41.71
N ALA A 145 -12.81 11.68 -42.96
CA ALA A 145 -12.81 12.86 -43.83
C ALA A 145 -13.97 12.83 -44.86
N THR A 146 -14.79 13.90 -44.95
CA THR A 146 -15.56 14.37 -46.13
C THR A 146 -16.46 15.61 -45.86
N ASP A 147 -16.26 16.66 -46.66
CA ASP A 147 -17.17 17.68 -47.26
C ASP A 147 -18.33 18.42 -46.50
N LEU A 148 -18.16 19.76 -46.37
CA LEU A 148 -19.02 20.94 -46.73
C LEU A 148 -20.59 20.95 -46.56
N PRO A 149 -21.28 22.13 -46.48
CA PRO A 149 -20.91 23.55 -46.18
C PRO A 149 -21.78 24.21 -45.04
N ALA A 150 -21.82 25.54 -44.88
CA ALA A 150 -22.36 26.24 -43.68
C ALA A 150 -23.17 27.56 -43.89
N ALA A 151 -23.84 28.08 -42.82
CA ALA A 151 -24.60 29.36 -42.74
C ALA A 151 -24.61 29.99 -41.31
N PRO A 152 -24.92 31.31 -41.07
CA PRO A 152 -24.21 32.07 -40.02
C PRO A 152 -24.97 33.02 -39.02
N THR A 153 -24.33 33.25 -37.85
CA THR A 153 -24.18 34.50 -37.02
C THR A 153 -25.33 35.28 -36.34
N GLY A 154 -25.06 35.71 -35.08
CA GLY A 154 -25.74 36.75 -34.26
C GLY A 154 -24.84 37.20 -33.07
N VAL A 155 -24.95 38.44 -32.54
CA VAL A 155 -23.81 39.17 -31.88
C VAL A 155 -24.20 40.19 -30.75
N LYS A 156 -23.24 40.50 -29.82
CA LYS A 156 -23.13 41.67 -28.86
C LYS A 156 -23.90 41.66 -27.50
N ASP A 157 -23.60 42.46 -26.44
CA ASP A 157 -22.61 43.57 -26.20
C ASP A 157 -22.17 43.73 -24.69
N LYS A 158 -21.32 44.74 -24.31
CA LYS A 158 -20.75 44.92 -22.91
C LYS A 158 -20.34 46.39 -22.48
N PRO A 159 -20.49 46.76 -21.18
CA PRO A 159 -19.65 47.76 -20.43
C PRO A 159 -19.11 47.21 -19.06
N THR A 160 -18.25 47.79 -18.18
CA THR A 160 -17.45 49.07 -18.05
C THR A 160 -18.06 50.16 -17.12
N ALA A 161 -17.40 50.82 -16.13
CA ALA A 161 -16.18 50.61 -15.27
C ALA A 161 -16.12 51.64 -14.06
N ALA A 162 -15.16 51.56 -13.11
CA ALA A 162 -14.91 52.53 -12.00
C ALA A 162 -13.43 52.56 -11.48
N GLY A 163 -13.01 53.57 -10.68
CA GLY A 163 -11.59 53.95 -10.44
C GLY A 163 -10.92 53.66 -9.07
N VAL A 164 -9.68 54.16 -8.88
CA VAL A 164 -8.68 53.72 -7.87
C VAL A 164 -7.82 54.86 -7.25
N ASP A 165 -7.01 54.56 -6.22
CA ASP A 165 -6.13 55.46 -5.45
C ASP A 165 -4.63 55.44 -5.85
N GLU A 166 -3.77 56.08 -5.04
CA GLU A 166 -2.32 56.28 -5.30
C GLU A 166 -1.50 54.99 -5.38
N TYR A 167 -2.00 53.86 -4.84
CA TYR A 167 -1.40 52.53 -5.02
C TYR A 167 -2.25 51.63 -5.94
N GLY A 168 -3.17 52.21 -6.71
CA GLY A 168 -3.97 51.50 -7.72
C GLY A 168 -5.12 50.66 -7.14
N LEU A 169 -5.55 50.92 -5.91
CA LEU A 169 -6.58 50.15 -5.21
C LEU A 169 -7.92 50.93 -5.14
N PRO A 170 -9.09 50.25 -5.19
CA PRO A 170 -10.38 50.91 -5.07
C PRO A 170 -10.70 51.26 -3.61
N LEU A 171 -10.92 52.54 -3.32
CA LEU A 171 -11.22 53.08 -1.99
C LEU A 171 -12.49 52.48 -1.36
N ALA A 172 -12.34 51.70 -0.29
CA ALA A 172 -13.44 51.14 0.49
C ALA A 172 -13.84 52.05 1.67
N PRO A 173 -15.14 52.42 1.83
CA PRO A 173 -15.56 53.30 2.91
C PRO A 173 -15.63 52.58 4.27
N VAL A 174 -14.83 53.04 5.24
CA VAL A 174 -14.81 52.51 6.61
C VAL A 174 -16.02 53.01 7.41
N ALA A 175 -16.90 52.10 7.84
CA ALA A 175 -18.04 52.41 8.68
C ALA A 175 -18.17 51.44 9.86
N LEU A 176 -17.83 51.90 11.08
CA LEU A 176 -18.03 51.17 12.32
C LEU A 176 -19.54 50.96 12.58
N ARG A 177 -19.97 49.70 12.69
CA ARG A 177 -21.34 49.32 13.10
C ARG A 177 -21.32 48.25 14.18
N HIS A 178 -22.26 48.36 15.13
CA HIS A 178 -22.44 47.42 16.24
C HIS A 178 -22.63 45.98 15.75
N MET A 179 -21.97 45.03 16.42
CA MET A 179 -22.12 43.60 16.13
C MET A 179 -23.35 42.99 16.80
N SER A 180 -24.52 43.13 16.18
CA SER A 180 -25.66 42.26 16.48
C SER A 180 -25.27 40.80 16.24
N LYS A 181 -25.57 39.91 17.19
CA LYS A 181 -25.28 38.47 17.11
C LYS A 181 -25.98 37.83 15.90
N ARG A 182 -25.28 37.74 14.76
CA ARG A 182 -25.69 36.84 13.67
C ARG A 182 -25.73 35.42 14.22
N LYS A 183 -26.81 34.67 13.94
CA LYS A 183 -26.90 33.25 14.32
C LYS A 183 -25.75 32.50 13.62
N LYS A 184 -24.80 31.98 14.39
CA LYS A 184 -23.76 31.08 13.88
C LYS A 184 -24.45 29.84 13.30
N GLY A 185 -23.97 29.35 12.15
CA GLY A 185 -24.47 28.11 11.58
C GLY A 185 -24.18 26.94 12.52
N VAL A 186 -25.13 26.01 12.62
CA VAL A 186 -25.00 24.77 13.41
C VAL A 186 -23.80 23.97 12.88
N SER A 187 -22.80 23.73 13.73
CA SER A 187 -21.60 22.96 13.35
C SER A 187 -21.93 21.51 12.99
N LEU A 188 -21.00 20.81 12.32
CA LEU A 188 -21.20 19.39 12.01
C LEU A 188 -21.39 18.56 13.29
N ASP A 189 -20.63 18.85 14.35
CA ASP A 189 -20.76 18.19 15.65
C ASP A 189 -22.08 18.52 16.35
N GLU A 190 -22.54 19.78 16.32
CA GLU A 190 -23.86 20.15 16.84
C GLU A 190 -24.98 19.42 16.07
N LYS A 191 -24.84 19.20 14.76
CA LYS A 191 -25.82 18.39 14.00
C LYS A 191 -25.79 16.93 14.46
N ARG A 192 -24.60 16.34 14.62
CA ARG A 192 -24.41 14.96 15.10
C ARG A 192 -25.02 14.77 16.49
N GLU A 193 -24.73 15.68 17.43
CA GLU A 193 -25.30 15.66 18.78
C GLU A 193 -26.83 15.74 18.75
N ARG A 194 -27.40 16.66 17.95
CA ARG A 194 -28.87 16.79 17.80
C ARG A 194 -29.54 15.56 17.20
N ILE A 195 -28.92 14.90 16.20
CA ILE A 195 -29.46 13.65 15.63
C ILE A 195 -29.31 12.50 16.63
N LEU A 196 -28.16 12.33 17.27
CA LEU A 196 -27.93 11.29 18.27
C LEU A 196 -28.91 11.43 19.46
N LYS A 197 -29.17 12.66 19.89
CA LYS A 197 -30.13 12.97 20.96
C LYS A 197 -31.57 12.55 20.64
N ILE A 198 -32.01 12.60 19.37
CA ILE A 198 -33.36 12.13 18.99
C ILE A 198 -33.53 10.64 19.32
N TYR A 199 -32.51 9.82 19.08
CA TYR A 199 -32.53 8.40 19.47
C TYR A 199 -32.49 8.22 20.99
N HIS A 200 -31.67 9.01 21.69
CA HIS A 200 -31.45 8.86 23.14
C HIS A 200 -32.59 9.40 24.02
N ASP A 201 -33.31 10.43 23.58
CA ASP A 201 -34.47 10.98 24.29
C ASP A 201 -35.71 10.09 24.14
N ASN A 202 -35.92 9.47 22.97
CA ASN A 202 -37.13 8.71 22.66
C ASN A 202 -36.99 7.19 22.82
N LEU A 203 -35.78 6.63 22.63
CA LEU A 203 -35.48 5.19 22.72
C LEU A 203 -36.23 4.30 21.70
N GLU A 204 -36.68 4.86 20.58
CA GLU A 204 -37.40 4.16 19.51
C GLU A 204 -36.50 3.80 18.31
N VAL A 205 -37.03 2.97 17.42
CA VAL A 205 -36.44 2.63 16.11
C VAL A 205 -37.10 3.49 15.02
N TYR A 206 -36.30 4.11 14.15
CA TYR A 206 -36.79 5.01 13.10
C TYR A 206 -36.37 4.58 11.70
N ASN A 207 -37.24 4.78 10.70
CA ASN A 207 -36.81 4.77 9.30
C ASN A 207 -36.23 6.14 8.89
N LEU A 208 -35.50 6.18 7.76
CA LEU A 208 -34.80 7.40 7.31
C LEU A 208 -35.70 8.64 7.23
N LYS A 209 -36.98 8.49 6.83
CA LYS A 209 -37.92 9.62 6.69
C LYS A 209 -38.38 10.17 8.04
N GLU A 210 -38.44 9.34 9.07
CA GLU A 210 -38.68 9.78 10.45
C GLU A 210 -37.46 10.55 10.99
N VAL A 211 -36.24 10.04 10.75
CA VAL A 211 -34.99 10.72 11.13
C VAL A 211 -34.89 12.10 10.45
N GLU A 212 -35.18 12.18 9.15
CA GLU A 212 -35.27 13.45 8.40
C GLU A 212 -36.31 14.42 8.98
N LYS A 213 -37.49 13.91 9.35
CA LYS A 213 -38.60 14.70 9.93
C LYS A 213 -38.30 15.19 11.34
N LEU A 214 -37.64 14.38 12.17
CA LEU A 214 -37.27 14.72 13.55
C LEU A 214 -36.02 15.61 13.58
N GLY A 215 -35.00 15.32 12.79
CA GLY A 215 -33.80 16.15 12.65
C GLY A 215 -34.10 17.56 12.14
N SER A 216 -35.06 17.68 11.22
CA SER A 216 -35.56 18.99 10.75
C SER A 216 -36.21 19.79 11.88
N LYS A 217 -36.96 19.14 12.78
CA LYS A 217 -37.51 19.78 14.00
C LYS A 217 -36.42 20.19 14.99
N ALA A 218 -35.33 19.42 15.10
CA ALA A 218 -34.16 19.75 15.91
C ALA A 218 -33.26 20.87 15.31
N GLY A 219 -33.65 21.42 14.15
CA GLY A 219 -32.93 22.50 13.48
C GLY A 219 -31.71 22.05 12.69
N VAL A 220 -31.62 20.77 12.32
CA VAL A 220 -30.64 20.27 11.35
C VAL A 220 -31.18 20.51 9.93
N VAL A 221 -30.32 20.94 9.01
CA VAL A 221 -30.70 21.19 7.61
C VAL A 221 -31.03 19.86 6.93
N LEU A 222 -32.26 19.71 6.43
CA LEU A 222 -32.85 18.49 5.87
C LEU A 222 -31.88 17.70 4.96
N GLN A 223 -31.29 18.36 3.97
CA GLN A 223 -30.35 17.76 3.01
C GLN A 223 -29.14 17.09 3.68
N THR A 224 -28.71 17.59 4.85
CA THR A 224 -27.55 17.06 5.59
C THR A 224 -27.91 16.02 6.65
N ILE A 225 -29.19 15.72 6.88
CA ILE A 225 -29.59 14.75 7.93
C ILE A 225 -29.16 13.34 7.55
N LYS A 226 -29.33 12.95 6.29
CA LYS A 226 -28.92 11.63 5.79
C LYS A 226 -27.42 11.38 6.03
N ASP A 227 -26.58 12.34 5.66
CA ASP A 227 -25.12 12.18 5.73
C ASP A 227 -24.61 12.25 7.18
N VAL A 228 -25.21 13.12 8.01
CA VAL A 228 -24.96 13.16 9.46
C VAL A 228 -25.38 11.84 10.14
N ASN A 229 -26.49 11.25 9.72
CA ASN A 229 -26.94 9.96 10.27
C ASN A 229 -26.06 8.80 9.79
N GLN A 230 -25.61 8.81 8.53
CA GLN A 230 -24.67 7.83 8.02
C GLN A 230 -23.35 7.91 8.79
N ALA A 231 -22.78 9.10 8.98
CA ALA A 231 -21.56 9.27 9.78
C ALA A 231 -21.72 8.81 11.25
N LEU A 232 -22.92 8.92 11.85
CA LEU A 232 -23.21 8.35 13.16
C LEU A 232 -23.29 6.80 13.15
N VAL A 233 -23.69 6.19 12.03
CA VAL A 233 -23.65 4.73 11.83
C VAL A 233 -22.22 4.26 11.60
N ASP A 234 -21.44 4.97 10.78
CA ASP A 234 -20.05 4.64 10.46
C ASP A 234 -19.16 4.71 11.72
N ASP A 235 -19.34 5.73 12.56
CA ASP A 235 -18.73 5.82 13.90
C ASP A 235 -19.33 4.85 14.94
N ASN A 236 -20.22 3.94 14.52
CA ASN A 236 -20.86 2.91 15.34
C ASN A 236 -21.71 3.47 16.50
N LEU A 237 -22.09 4.75 16.48
CA LEU A 237 -22.93 5.39 17.50
C LEU A 237 -24.43 5.12 17.29
N VAL A 238 -24.86 4.96 16.05
CA VAL A 238 -26.21 4.53 15.65
C VAL A 238 -26.10 3.13 15.04
N ASP A 239 -27.04 2.24 15.34
CA ASP A 239 -27.17 0.94 14.67
C ASP A 239 -28.04 1.10 13.42
N THR A 240 -27.79 0.29 12.39
CA THR A 240 -28.66 0.18 11.21
C THR A 240 -28.95 -1.29 10.91
N GLU A 241 -30.19 -1.60 10.56
CA GLU A 241 -30.59 -2.90 10.03
C GLU A 241 -31.51 -2.73 8.82
N LYS A 242 -31.38 -3.63 7.84
CA LYS A 242 -32.21 -3.62 6.63
C LYS A 242 -33.27 -4.71 6.72
N ILE A 243 -34.50 -4.30 6.99
CA ILE A 243 -35.65 -5.21 7.11
C ILE A 243 -36.48 -5.07 5.82
N GLY A 244 -36.36 -6.08 4.94
CA GLY A 244 -36.97 -6.09 3.62
C GLY A 244 -36.41 -4.98 2.72
N SER A 245 -37.25 -4.01 2.35
CA SER A 245 -36.89 -2.86 1.53
C SER A 245 -36.55 -1.59 2.33
N GLY A 246 -36.73 -1.61 3.65
CA GLY A 246 -36.47 -0.46 4.53
C GLY A 246 -35.16 -0.59 5.31
N ASN A 247 -34.46 0.53 5.50
CA ASN A 247 -33.39 0.66 6.49
C ASN A 247 -33.96 1.31 7.75
N TYR A 248 -33.67 0.70 8.90
CA TYR A 248 -34.14 1.08 10.23
C TYR A 248 -32.94 1.40 11.11
N PHE A 249 -33.04 2.46 11.92
CA PHE A 249 -31.95 3.03 12.71
C PHE A 249 -32.36 3.20 14.16
N TRP A 250 -31.43 2.96 15.09
CA TRP A 250 -31.64 3.22 16.52
C TRP A 250 -30.33 3.50 17.27
N SER A 251 -30.42 4.07 18.46
CA SER A 251 -29.29 4.17 19.39
C SER A 251 -29.79 4.27 20.83
N PHE A 252 -29.12 3.59 21.74
CA PHE A 252 -29.44 3.64 23.18
C PHE A 252 -28.26 4.27 23.95
N PRO A 253 -28.50 5.06 25.01
CA PRO A 253 -27.43 5.67 25.81
C PRO A 253 -26.41 4.66 26.37
N SER A 254 -26.85 3.43 26.62
CA SER A 254 -26.00 2.31 27.06
C SER A 254 -25.02 1.79 26.01
N LYS A 255 -25.23 2.09 24.71
CA LYS A 255 -24.43 1.54 23.60
C LYS A 255 -22.95 1.85 23.74
N VAL A 256 -22.59 3.11 24.00
CA VAL A 256 -21.19 3.56 24.17
C VAL A 256 -20.54 2.89 25.38
N ALA A 257 -21.29 2.70 26.48
CA ALA A 257 -20.80 1.99 27.66
C ALA A 257 -20.55 0.49 27.36
N GLN A 258 -21.47 -0.16 26.65
CA GLN A 258 -21.38 -1.57 26.30
C GLN A 258 -20.28 -1.85 25.25
N GLN A 259 -20.08 -0.95 24.29
CA GLN A 259 -18.98 -1.00 23.33
C GLN A 259 -17.62 -0.88 24.04
N ARG A 260 -17.49 0.05 25.01
CA ARG A 260 -16.30 0.17 25.85
C ARG A 260 -16.08 -1.06 26.73
N LYS A 261 -17.15 -1.64 27.30
CA LYS A 261 -17.08 -2.86 28.12
C LYS A 261 -16.56 -4.06 27.31
N ARG A 262 -17.15 -4.34 26.14
CA ARG A 262 -16.67 -5.37 25.21
C ARG A 262 -15.20 -5.14 24.83
N LYS A 263 -14.82 -3.91 24.50
CA LYS A 263 -13.44 -3.60 24.12
C LYS A 263 -12.44 -3.77 25.26
N LEU A 264 -12.88 -3.55 26.51
CA LEU A 264 -12.08 -3.85 27.70
C LEU A 264 -11.93 -5.36 27.89
N GLU A 265 -13.01 -6.13 27.74
CA GLU A 265 -13.00 -7.60 27.82
C GLU A 265 -12.08 -8.21 26.74
N ASP A 266 -12.14 -7.73 25.48
CA ASP A 266 -11.22 -8.11 24.39
C ASP A 266 -9.75 -7.87 24.77
N LEU A 267 -9.45 -6.70 25.33
CA LEU A 267 -8.09 -6.29 25.67
C LEU A 267 -7.56 -7.02 26.91
N GLU A 268 -8.41 -7.35 27.88
CA GLU A 268 -8.03 -8.16 29.03
C GLU A 268 -7.78 -9.63 28.64
N ALA A 269 -8.58 -10.19 27.73
CA ALA A 269 -8.32 -11.50 27.14
C ALA A 269 -6.96 -11.55 26.42
N LYS A 270 -6.69 -10.61 25.51
CA LYS A 270 -5.39 -10.50 24.82
C LYS A 270 -4.23 -10.25 25.78
N ARG A 271 -4.42 -9.47 26.86
CA ARG A 271 -3.42 -9.27 27.91
C ARG A 271 -3.15 -10.57 28.69
N SER A 272 -4.14 -11.43 28.87
CA SER A 272 -3.97 -12.74 29.50
C SER A 272 -3.18 -13.70 28.60
N GLU A 273 -3.57 -13.79 27.33
CA GLU A 273 -2.90 -14.61 26.31
C GLU A 273 -1.41 -14.23 26.14
N LEU A 274 -1.13 -12.93 25.98
CA LEU A 274 0.25 -12.43 25.86
C LEU A 274 1.08 -12.68 27.13
N LYS A 275 0.48 -12.62 28.32
CA LYS A 275 1.15 -13.01 29.57
C LYS A 275 1.48 -14.51 29.59
N GLY A 276 0.57 -15.36 29.14
CA GLY A 276 0.81 -16.80 29.00
C GLY A 276 1.95 -17.10 28.02
N LYS A 277 1.94 -16.47 26.85
CA LYS A 277 3.03 -16.56 25.85
C LYS A 277 4.37 -16.10 26.44
N ILE A 278 4.42 -14.92 27.08
CA ILE A 278 5.63 -14.42 27.75
C ILE A 278 6.16 -15.40 28.80
N GLU A 279 5.29 -16.00 29.61
CA GLU A 279 5.72 -16.91 30.68
C GLU A 279 6.24 -18.25 30.12
N SER A 280 5.58 -18.80 29.08
CA SER A 280 6.07 -19.95 28.33
C SER A 280 7.46 -19.68 27.70
N THR A 281 7.64 -18.54 27.04
CA THR A 281 8.94 -18.15 26.46
C THR A 281 10.01 -17.99 27.54
N LYS A 282 9.70 -17.40 28.70
CA LYS A 282 10.65 -17.34 29.83
C LYS A 282 11.06 -18.72 30.32
N GLN A 283 10.12 -19.65 30.46
CA GLN A 283 10.40 -21.02 30.92
C GLN A 283 11.28 -21.77 29.90
N ALA A 284 10.99 -21.64 28.61
CA ALA A 284 11.84 -22.16 27.54
C ALA A 284 13.26 -21.56 27.57
N VAL A 285 13.38 -20.23 27.75
CA VAL A 285 14.68 -19.55 27.90
C VAL A 285 15.42 -19.99 29.17
N ALA A 286 14.71 -20.21 30.28
CA ALA A 286 15.31 -20.70 31.53
C ALA A 286 15.84 -22.14 31.38
N ALA A 287 15.08 -23.03 30.74
CA ALA A 287 15.51 -24.39 30.43
C ALA A 287 16.71 -24.43 29.47
N GLN A 288 16.72 -23.57 28.44
CA GLN A 288 17.88 -23.43 27.55
C GLN A 288 19.10 -22.85 28.27
N LYS A 289 18.92 -21.97 29.27
CA LYS A 289 20.02 -21.43 30.09
C LYS A 289 20.57 -22.45 31.09
N SER A 290 19.74 -23.30 31.70
CA SER A 290 20.23 -24.37 32.59
C SER A 290 20.97 -25.48 31.84
N LEU A 291 20.58 -25.75 30.58
CA LEU A 291 21.33 -26.63 29.67
C LEU A 291 22.63 -25.99 29.14
N ARG A 292 22.67 -24.67 29.01
CA ARG A 292 23.80 -23.90 28.44
C ARG A 292 24.49 -23.04 29.52
N THR A 293 24.92 -23.67 30.61
CA THR A 293 25.67 -22.98 31.66
C THR A 293 26.93 -22.31 31.11
N ASP A 294 27.11 -21.04 31.44
CA ASP A 294 28.36 -20.31 31.20
C ASP A 294 29.39 -20.70 32.26
N SER A 295 29.98 -21.88 32.05
CA SER A 295 31.27 -22.26 32.62
C SER A 295 32.38 -21.73 31.71
N ASP A 296 33.48 -21.26 32.29
CA ASP A 296 34.67 -20.81 31.53
C ASP A 296 35.16 -21.89 30.55
N ASP A 297 35.03 -23.15 30.96
CA ASP A 297 35.35 -24.35 30.19
C ASP A 297 34.52 -24.47 28.88
N ARG A 298 33.34 -23.83 28.82
CA ARG A 298 32.49 -23.72 27.62
C ARG A 298 32.98 -22.61 26.69
N VAL A 299 33.41 -21.47 27.26
CA VAL A 299 33.97 -20.32 26.51
C VAL A 299 35.25 -20.75 25.78
N VAL A 300 36.20 -21.36 26.50
CA VAL A 300 37.46 -21.87 25.93
C VAL A 300 37.23 -22.92 24.84
N LYS A 301 36.19 -23.76 24.97
CA LYS A 301 35.81 -24.72 23.91
C LYS A 301 35.23 -24.05 22.67
N LEU A 302 34.46 -22.96 22.82
CA LEU A 302 33.93 -22.18 21.70
C LEU A 302 35.04 -21.41 20.97
N GLU A 303 35.97 -20.79 21.69
CA GLU A 303 37.16 -20.14 21.13
C GLU A 303 38.02 -21.12 20.34
N ARG A 304 38.32 -22.29 20.94
CA ARG A 304 39.07 -23.35 20.27
C ARG A 304 38.36 -23.88 19.02
N LEU A 305 37.03 -23.97 19.03
CA LEU A 305 36.22 -24.36 17.87
C LEU A 305 36.27 -23.31 16.76
N ALA A 306 36.21 -22.02 17.10
CA ALA A 306 36.36 -20.92 16.15
C ALA A 306 37.75 -20.91 15.49
N LEU A 307 38.82 -21.09 16.28
CA LEU A 307 40.20 -21.23 15.78
C LEU A 307 40.35 -22.43 14.83
N LEU A 308 39.81 -23.59 15.20
CA LEU A 308 39.84 -24.80 14.35
C LEU A 308 39.06 -24.60 13.04
N LYS A 309 37.91 -23.91 13.05
CA LYS A 309 37.18 -23.55 11.83
C LYS A 309 38.03 -22.66 10.91
N SER A 310 38.66 -21.62 11.45
CA SER A 310 39.53 -20.72 10.70
C SER A 310 40.73 -21.47 10.08
N GLN A 311 41.34 -22.39 10.82
CA GLN A 311 42.42 -23.25 10.32
C GLN A 311 41.96 -24.20 9.20
N ILE A 312 40.74 -24.75 9.30
CA ILE A 312 40.15 -25.59 8.24
C ILE A 312 39.84 -24.77 7.00
N GLU A 313 39.30 -23.56 7.13
CA GLU A 313 39.14 -22.64 5.99
C GLU A 313 40.47 -22.30 5.32
N GLU A 314 41.50 -21.96 6.10
CA GLU A 314 42.81 -21.61 5.54
C GLU A 314 43.45 -22.82 4.85
N ALA A 315 43.37 -24.01 5.45
CA ALA A 315 43.82 -25.25 4.83
C ALA A 315 43.07 -25.53 3.52
N ASN A 316 41.76 -25.34 3.46
CA ASN A 316 40.96 -25.50 2.25
C ASN A 316 41.34 -24.47 1.16
N ARG A 317 41.59 -23.20 1.53
CA ARG A 317 42.08 -22.16 0.59
C ARG A 317 43.47 -22.53 0.05
N ARG A 318 44.38 -23.01 0.90
CA ARG A 318 45.71 -23.50 0.49
C ARG A 318 45.59 -24.71 -0.44
N MET A 319 44.70 -25.67 -0.14
CA MET A 319 44.42 -26.82 -1.00
C MET A 319 43.85 -26.41 -2.38
N HIS A 320 42.97 -25.40 -2.43
CA HIS A 320 42.45 -24.85 -3.69
C HIS A 320 43.60 -24.31 -4.56
N VAL A 321 44.41 -23.40 -4.01
CA VAL A 321 45.56 -22.79 -4.71
C VAL A 321 46.59 -23.85 -5.15
N LEU A 322 46.81 -24.89 -4.35
CA LEU A 322 47.68 -26.01 -4.73
C LEU A 322 47.07 -26.88 -5.84
N SER A 323 45.74 -27.05 -5.87
CA SER A 323 45.05 -27.79 -6.95
C SER A 323 45.05 -27.06 -8.29
N GLU A 324 45.04 -25.72 -8.26
CA GLU A 324 45.20 -24.87 -9.45
C GLU A 324 46.64 -24.91 -10.01
N ASN A 325 47.61 -25.29 -9.17
CA ASN A 325 49.05 -25.29 -9.48
C ASN A 325 49.65 -26.71 -9.46
N ASP A 326 48.92 -27.70 -10.00
CA ASP A 326 49.38 -29.10 -10.07
C ASP A 326 50.77 -29.20 -10.76
N PRO A 327 51.80 -29.70 -10.05
CA PRO A 327 53.17 -29.70 -10.54
C PRO A 327 53.40 -30.68 -11.70
N ASP A 328 52.58 -31.72 -11.86
CA ASP A 328 52.67 -32.68 -12.97
C ASP A 328 51.92 -32.18 -14.21
N VAL A 329 50.86 -31.39 -14.05
CA VAL A 329 50.27 -30.60 -15.15
C VAL A 329 51.28 -29.55 -15.64
N LEU A 330 51.92 -28.81 -14.72
CA LEU A 330 52.93 -27.81 -15.06
C LEU A 330 54.16 -28.44 -15.76
N LYS A 331 54.64 -29.61 -15.32
CA LYS A 331 55.69 -30.38 -16.02
C LYS A 331 55.25 -30.78 -17.43
N LYS A 332 54.04 -31.32 -17.61
CA LYS A 332 53.51 -31.72 -18.93
C LYS A 332 53.43 -30.53 -19.89
N LEU A 333 52.96 -29.38 -19.42
CA LEU A 333 52.92 -28.13 -20.19
C LEU A 333 54.33 -27.62 -20.54
N GLY A 334 55.29 -27.72 -19.61
CA GLY A 334 56.70 -27.40 -19.86
C GLY A 334 57.34 -28.27 -20.95
N THR A 335 57.14 -29.59 -20.87
CA THR A 335 57.62 -30.54 -21.89
C THR A 335 56.96 -30.29 -23.24
N ALA A 336 55.62 -30.11 -23.27
CA ALA A 336 54.90 -29.80 -24.51
C ALA A 336 55.39 -28.50 -25.16
N ARG A 337 55.60 -27.44 -24.37
CA ARG A 337 56.19 -26.17 -24.83
C ARG A 337 57.60 -26.35 -25.40
N SER A 338 58.42 -27.20 -24.78
CA SER A 338 59.76 -27.53 -25.29
C SER A 338 59.69 -28.25 -26.65
N CYS A 339 58.83 -29.25 -26.78
CA CYS A 339 58.61 -29.98 -28.04
C CYS A 339 58.08 -29.06 -29.16
N ILE A 340 57.11 -28.18 -28.86
CA ILE A 340 56.58 -27.20 -29.82
C ILE A 340 57.65 -26.20 -30.25
N HIS A 341 58.48 -25.72 -29.31
CA HIS A 341 59.57 -24.79 -29.62
C HIS A 341 60.63 -25.45 -30.54
N HIS A 342 60.98 -26.71 -30.27
CA HIS A 342 61.87 -27.48 -31.14
C HIS A 342 61.27 -27.71 -32.54
N LEU A 343 59.98 -28.04 -32.64
CA LEU A 343 59.25 -28.18 -33.90
C LEU A 343 59.18 -26.88 -34.72
N MET A 344 58.98 -25.73 -34.07
CA MET A 344 59.03 -24.43 -34.74
C MET A 344 60.45 -24.07 -35.20
N LEU A 345 61.48 -24.43 -34.43
CA LEU A 345 62.87 -24.24 -34.82
C LEU A 345 63.26 -25.10 -36.03
N THR A 346 62.84 -26.37 -36.08
CA THR A 346 63.13 -27.22 -37.24
C THR A 346 62.36 -26.79 -38.49
N LEU A 347 61.06 -26.48 -38.37
CA LEU A 347 60.25 -25.92 -39.48
C LEU A 347 60.86 -24.64 -40.08
N ARG A 348 61.46 -23.79 -39.23
CA ARG A 348 62.11 -22.53 -39.63
C ARG A 348 63.53 -22.70 -40.18
N CYS A 349 64.07 -23.93 -40.18
CA CYS A 349 65.32 -24.30 -40.85
C CYS A 349 65.08 -25.15 -42.11
N THR A 350 63.83 -25.51 -42.43
CA THR A 350 63.42 -26.24 -43.63
C THR A 350 62.70 -25.37 -44.67
N LEU A 351 62.60 -24.07 -44.41
CA LEU A 351 62.10 -23.01 -45.28
C LEU A 351 63.23 -21.99 -45.54
#